data_AF-A0A432JTX6-F1
#
_entry.id   AF-A0A432JTX6-F1
#
_cell.length_a   1.000
_cell.length_b   1.000
_cell.length_c   1.000
_cell.angle_alpha   90.00
_cell.angle_beta   90.00
_cell.angle_gamma   90.00
#
_symmetry.space_group_name_H-M   'P 1'
#
loop_
_entity.id
_entity.type
_entity.pdbx_description
1 polymer ?
#
loop_
_entity_poly.entity_id
_entity_poly.type
_entity_poly.pdbx_seq_one_letter_code
_entity_poly.pdbx_strand_id
1 'polypeptide(L)'
;MVEVAGAKRDPEGDLVTGEGPAQAAFDLLAAVVADTAGKKGAAMSGLKTELRRRESGFSERALGYGGFLQFCRAAAAHDVVAMEWDDKRGDYLFTPVDKG
;
A
#
# COMPACT_ATOMS: atom_id res chain seq x y z
N MET A 1 36.40 -24.53 -14.40
CA MET A 1 36.30 -23.50 -13.35
C MET A 1 34.96 -22.79 -13.53
N VAL A 2 33.98 -23.14 -12.69
CA VAL A 2 33.17 -22.27 -11.80
C VAL A 2 33.23 -20.76 -12.10
N GLU A 3 32.20 -19.90 -12.13
CA GLU A 3 30.73 -19.96 -12.06
C GLU A 3 30.16 -18.59 -12.53
N VAL A 4 28.85 -18.61 -12.76
CA VAL A 4 27.94 -17.57 -13.26
C VAL A 4 27.97 -16.28 -12.43
N ALA A 5 28.07 -15.13 -13.11
CA ALA A 5 27.93 -13.82 -12.49
C ALA A 5 26.49 -13.63 -11.98
N GLY A 6 26.38 -13.38 -10.66
CA GLY A 6 25.14 -13.36 -9.91
C GLY A 6 24.11 -12.37 -10.43
N ALA A 7 22.94 -12.90 -10.79
CA ALA A 7 21.70 -12.15 -10.70
C ALA A 7 21.58 -11.65 -9.25
N LYS A 8 21.48 -10.32 -9.07
CA LYS A 8 20.95 -9.74 -7.83
C LYS A 8 19.60 -10.41 -7.62
N ARG A 9 19.55 -11.35 -6.68
CA ARG A 9 18.30 -11.85 -6.14
C ARG A 9 17.69 -10.66 -5.42
N ASP A 10 16.72 -10.01 -6.06
CA ASP A 10 15.73 -9.24 -5.34
C ASP A 10 15.27 -10.12 -4.17
N PRO A 11 15.25 -9.63 -2.92
CA PRO A 11 14.57 -10.36 -1.88
C PRO A 11 13.11 -10.37 -2.28
N GLU A 12 12.68 -11.48 -2.90
CA GLU A 12 11.30 -11.94 -2.87
C GLU A 12 11.01 -12.09 -1.38
N GLY A 13 10.57 -10.97 -0.79
CA GLY A 13 10.09 -10.94 0.57
C GLY A 13 9.04 -12.01 0.66
N ASP A 14 9.29 -13.00 1.50
CA ASP A 14 8.36 -14.05 1.87
C ASP A 14 7.03 -13.36 2.23
N LEU A 15 6.11 -13.32 1.26
CA LEU A 15 4.78 -12.78 1.45
C LEU A 15 4.09 -13.81 2.33
N VAL A 16 4.21 -13.63 3.64
CA VAL A 16 3.41 -14.35 4.63
C VAL A 16 1.95 -14.04 4.31
N THR A 17 1.31 -15.00 3.66
CA THR A 17 -0.12 -15.03 3.41
C THR A 17 -0.80 -15.52 4.69
N GLY A 18 -1.13 -14.59 5.60
CA GLY A 18 -1.88 -14.87 6.83
C GLY A 18 -1.75 -13.73 7.84
N GLU A 19 -2.86 -13.41 8.53
CA GLU A 19 -3.14 -12.37 9.56
C GLU A 19 -1.92 -11.76 10.30
N GLY A 20 -1.05 -11.08 9.56
CA GLY A 20 0.12 -10.39 10.08
C GLY A 20 -0.14 -8.88 10.23
N PRO A 21 0.77 -8.15 10.91
CA PRO A 21 0.66 -6.70 11.07
C PRO A 21 0.55 -5.95 9.73
N ALA A 22 1.09 -6.51 8.64
CA ALA A 22 0.93 -5.97 7.30
C ALA A 22 -0.52 -6.07 6.79
N GLN A 23 -1.22 -7.19 7.04
CA GLN A 23 -2.61 -7.37 6.61
C GLN A 23 -3.53 -6.41 7.34
N ALA A 24 -3.40 -6.29 8.67
CA ALA A 24 -4.21 -5.33 9.45
C ALA A 24 -4.01 -3.87 8.97
N ALA A 25 -2.79 -3.52 8.57
CA ALA A 25 -2.50 -2.22 7.99
C ALA A 25 -3.12 -2.03 6.60
N PHE A 26 -3.14 -3.08 5.76
CA PHE A 26 -3.83 -3.06 4.47
C PHE A 26 -5.35 -2.92 4.64
N ASP A 27 -5.94 -3.64 5.59
CA ASP A 27 -7.37 -3.54 5.89
C ASP A 27 -7.74 -2.14 6.40
N LEU A 28 -6.87 -1.54 7.24
CA LEU A 28 -7.03 -0.15 7.68
C LEU A 28 -6.95 0.82 6.50
N LEU A 29 -6.04 0.62 5.55
CA LEU A 29 -5.96 1.43 4.32
C LEU A 29 -7.26 1.29 3.50
N ALA A 30 -7.74 0.07 3.26
CA ALA A 30 -9.00 -0.14 2.53
C ALA A 30 -10.18 0.58 3.20
N ALA A 31 -10.30 0.49 4.52
CA ALA A 31 -11.35 1.17 5.27
C ALA A 31 -11.24 2.70 5.15
N VAL A 32 -10.04 3.27 5.25
CA VAL A 32 -9.82 4.71 5.04
C VAL A 32 -10.20 5.11 3.62
N VAL A 33 -9.79 4.35 2.60
CA VAL A 33 -10.11 4.67 1.20
C VAL A 33 -11.62 4.58 0.99
N ALA A 34 -12.31 3.56 1.50
CA ALA A 34 -13.77 3.44 1.38
C ALA A 34 -14.52 4.63 1.99
N ASP A 35 -14.04 5.14 3.13
CA ASP A 35 -14.69 6.25 3.83
C ASP A 35 -14.35 7.63 3.25
N THR A 36 -13.21 7.78 2.61
CA THR A 36 -12.70 9.09 2.14
C THR A 36 -12.74 9.26 0.64
N ALA A 37 -12.80 8.17 -0.13
CA ALA A 37 -12.90 8.23 -1.58
C ALA A 37 -14.25 8.81 -1.99
N GLY A 38 -14.22 10.01 -2.57
CA GLY A 38 -15.35 10.53 -3.33
C GLY A 38 -15.42 9.90 -4.73
N LYS A 39 -16.24 10.48 -5.61
CA LYS A 39 -16.36 10.05 -7.03
C LYS A 39 -15.04 10.01 -7.83
N LYS A 40 -13.98 10.64 -7.31
CA LYS A 40 -12.66 10.75 -7.95
C LYS A 40 -11.57 10.01 -7.17
N GLY A 41 -11.92 9.17 -6.20
CA GLY A 41 -10.95 8.52 -5.32
C GLY A 41 -10.36 9.44 -4.24
N ALA A 42 -9.54 8.85 -3.37
CA ALA A 42 -8.83 9.50 -2.28
C ALA A 42 -7.36 9.76 -2.67
N ALA A 43 -6.84 10.96 -2.41
CA ALA A 43 -5.47 11.33 -2.77
C ALA A 43 -4.45 10.80 -1.74
N MET A 44 -3.32 10.24 -2.22
CA MET A 44 -2.27 9.65 -1.38
C MET A 44 -1.74 10.62 -0.33
N SER A 45 -1.56 11.88 -0.71
CA SER A 45 -1.07 12.94 0.18
C SER A 45 -1.91 13.11 1.46
N GLY A 46 -3.21 12.82 1.40
CA GLY A 46 -4.11 12.84 2.57
C GLY A 46 -4.18 11.52 3.34
N LEU A 47 -4.04 10.38 2.64
CA LEU A 47 -4.29 9.05 3.21
C LEU A 47 -3.41 8.72 4.41
N LYS A 48 -2.14 9.11 4.41
CA LYS A 48 -1.24 8.84 5.55
C LYS A 48 -1.71 9.54 6.83
N THR A 49 -2.22 10.76 6.71
CA THR A 49 -2.76 11.52 7.84
C THR A 49 -4.02 10.86 8.37
N GLU A 50 -4.90 10.41 7.47
CA GLU A 50 -6.13 9.70 7.82
C GLU A 50 -5.87 8.37 8.53
N LEU A 51 -4.91 7.58 8.04
CA LEU A 51 -4.45 6.35 8.69
C LEU A 51 -3.98 6.62 10.12
N ARG A 52 -3.13 7.62 10.31
CA ARG A 52 -2.62 8.00 11.65
C ARG A 52 -3.68 8.56 12.58
N ARG A 53 -4.78 9.10 12.04
CA ARG A 53 -5.90 9.54 12.87
C ARG A 53 -6.69 8.35 13.43
N ARG A 54 -6.79 7.26 12.67
CA ARG A 54 -7.47 6.03 13.10
C ARG A 54 -6.57 5.13 13.93
N GLU A 55 -5.31 5.00 13.53
CA GLU A 55 -4.28 4.32 14.28
C GLU A 55 -3.04 5.21 14.40
N SER A 56 -2.94 5.92 15.53
CA SER A 56 -1.79 6.74 15.92
C SER A 56 -0.42 6.05 15.81
N GLY A 57 -0.36 4.73 15.98
CA GLY A 57 0.85 3.91 15.86
C GLY A 57 1.23 3.55 14.42
N PHE A 58 0.41 3.89 13.42
CA PHE A 58 0.67 3.51 12.03
C PHE A 58 2.03 4.03 11.53
N SER A 59 2.86 3.08 11.09
CA SER A 59 4.16 3.32 10.49
C SER A 59 4.48 2.25 9.46
N GLU A 60 4.47 2.62 8.19
CA GLU A 60 4.88 1.73 7.09
C GLU A 60 6.32 1.20 7.26
N ARG A 61 7.18 1.96 7.94
CA ARG A 61 8.56 1.54 8.25
C ARG A 61 8.60 0.43 9.30
N ALA A 62 7.70 0.47 10.28
CA ALA A 62 7.56 -0.60 11.27
C ALA A 62 7.07 -1.91 10.62
N LEU A 63 6.40 -1.80 9.48
CA LEU A 63 5.95 -2.92 8.64
C LEU A 63 6.99 -3.37 7.59
N GLY A 64 8.16 -2.75 7.55
CA GLY A 64 9.25 -3.12 6.64
C GLY A 64 9.28 -2.40 5.28
N TYR A 65 8.39 -1.43 5.03
CA TYR A 65 8.38 -0.66 3.79
C TYR A 65 9.31 0.55 3.86
N GLY A 66 10.03 0.84 2.79
CA GLY A 66 10.95 1.98 2.66
C GLY A 66 10.26 3.34 2.70
N GLY A 67 8.97 3.40 2.39
CA GLY A 67 8.14 4.59 2.48
C GLY A 67 6.67 4.33 2.13
N PHE A 68 5.84 5.35 2.30
CA PHE A 68 4.38 5.21 2.20
C PHE A 68 3.90 4.76 0.82
N LEU A 69 4.51 5.27 -0.26
CA LEU A 69 4.19 4.83 -1.62
C LEU A 69 4.50 3.34 -1.84
N GLN A 70 5.57 2.80 -1.25
CA GLN A 70 5.89 1.37 -1.37
C GLN A 70 4.83 0.52 -0.63
N PHE A 71 4.42 0.94 0.56
CA PHE A 71 3.31 0.30 1.29
C PHE A 71 2.01 0.31 0.46
N CYS A 72 1.65 1.45 -0.14
CA CYS A 72 0.47 1.56 -0.99
C CYS A 72 0.55 0.68 -2.25
N ARG A 73 1.73 0.59 -2.88
CA ARG A 73 1.95 -0.31 -4.02
C ARG A 73 1.81 -1.78 -3.64
N ALA A 74 2.29 -2.17 -2.46
CA ALA A 74 2.07 -3.51 -1.95
C ALA A 74 0.58 -3.78 -1.73
N ALA A 75 -0.15 -2.88 -1.06
CA ALA A 75 -1.60 -3.02 -0.86
C ALA A 75 -2.36 -3.15 -2.19
N ALA A 76 -1.98 -2.38 -3.22
CA ALA A 76 -2.57 -2.47 -4.55
C ALA A 76 -2.24 -3.80 -5.24
N ALA A 77 -1.01 -4.31 -5.09
CA ALA A 77 -0.60 -5.61 -5.64
C ALA A 77 -1.32 -6.81 -4.97
N HIS A 78 -1.87 -6.61 -3.76
CA HIS A 78 -2.71 -7.57 -3.05
C HIS A 78 -4.22 -7.39 -3.33
N ASP A 79 -4.59 -6.57 -4.31
CA ASP A 79 -5.99 -6.25 -4.65
C ASP A 79 -6.79 -5.77 -3.42
N VAL A 80 -6.15 -4.99 -2.54
CA VAL A 80 -6.83 -4.39 -1.37
C VAL A 80 -7.42 -3.03 -1.72
N VAL A 81 -6.76 -2.28 -2.60
CA VAL A 81 -7.17 -0.98 -3.13
C VAL A 81 -6.73 -0.87 -4.59
N ALA A 82 -7.48 -0.14 -5.41
CA ALA A 82 -6.98 0.27 -6.72
C ALA A 82 -6.17 1.57 -6.56
N MET A 83 -5.14 1.73 -7.39
CA MET A 83 -4.25 2.89 -7.38
C MET A 83 -3.97 3.37 -8.80
N GLU A 84 -4.24 4.65 -9.07
CA GLU A 84 -4.02 5.29 -10.37
C GLU A 84 -3.27 6.61 -10.20
N TRP A 85 -2.37 6.94 -11.13
CA TRP A 85 -1.72 8.25 -11.15
C TRP A 85 -2.63 9.29 -11.83
N ASP A 86 -2.84 10.44 -11.19
CA ASP A 86 -3.54 11.58 -11.78
C ASP A 86 -2.55 12.71 -12.10
N ASP A 87 -2.24 12.89 -13.38
CA ASP A 87 -1.32 13.94 -13.85
C ASP A 87 -1.78 15.37 -13.54
N LYS A 88 -3.09 15.61 -13.47
CA LYS A 88 -3.62 16.96 -13.17
C LYS A 88 -3.37 17.33 -11.72
N ARG A 89 -3.38 16.35 -10.83
CA ARG A 89 -3.11 16.51 -9.39
C ARG A 89 -1.64 16.32 -9.04
N GLY A 90 -0.90 15.58 -9.87
CA GLY A 90 0.45 15.15 -9.54
C GLY A 90 0.47 14.24 -8.31
N ASP A 91 -0.56 13.40 -8.15
CA ASP A 91 -0.71 12.51 -7.01
C ASP A 91 -1.36 11.18 -7.42
N TYR A 92 -1.18 10.14 -6.60
CA TYR A 92 -1.91 8.88 -6.76
C TYR A 92 -3.31 9.00 -6.13
N LEU A 93 -4.31 8.52 -6.86
CA LEU A 93 -5.68 8.36 -6.41
C LEU A 93 -5.95 6.90 -6.08
N PHE A 94 -6.67 6.68 -4.98
CA PHE A 94 -7.04 5.37 -4.51
C PHE A 94 -8.56 5.22 -4.51
N THR A 95 -9.03 4.06 -4.93
CA THR A 95 -10.44 3.67 -4.83
C THR A 95 -10.54 2.29 -4.19
N PRO A 96 -11.69 1.97 -3.56
CA PRO A 96 -11.98 0.60 -3.18
C PRO A 96 -11.88 -0.32 -4.40
N VAL A 97 -11.39 -1.54 -4.21
CA VAL A 97 -11.62 -2.59 -5.20
C VAL A 97 -13.05 -3.08 -5.07
N ASP A 98 -13.76 -3.26 -6.18
CA ASP A 98 -15.03 -3.98 -6.17
C ASP A 98 -14.73 -5.46 -5.98
N LYS A 99 -14.91 -5.95 -4.75
CA LYS A 99 -14.96 -7.40 -4.48
C LYS A 99 -16.37 -7.85 -4.84
N GLY A 100 -16.54 -8.34 -6.07
CA GLY A 100 -17.81 -8.85 -6.60
C GLY A 100 -18.43 -9.97 -5.78
#